data_AF-A0A948TFW1-F1
#
_entry.id   AF-A0A948TFW1-F1
#
_cell.length_a   1.000
_cell.length_b   1.000
_cell.length_c   1.000
_cell.angle_alpha   90.00
_cell.angle_beta   90.00
_cell.angle_gamma   90.00
#
_symmetry.space_group_name_H-M   'P 1'
#
loop_
_entity.id
_entity.type
_entity.pdbx_description
1 polymer ?
#
loop_
_entity_poly.entity_id
_entity_poly.type
_entity_poly.pdbx_seq_one_letter_code
_entity_poly.pdbx_strand_id
1 'polypeptide(L)'
;MFSDLTRDQYSDKKGENREGVLDVLDKAGIDITWIDNDSGCKGGCDRVRHIYIEPTDKQYCNGDTCYDEIMLSFVPKSNKEGDICR
;
A
#
# COMPACT_ATOMS: atom_id res chain seq x y z
N MET A 1 -3.64 -10.09 -1.60
CA MET A 1 -2.73 -11.23 -1.82
C MET A 1 -1.34 -10.76 -1.43
N PHE A 2 -0.90 -11.00 -0.19
CA PHE A 2 0.39 -10.56 0.35
C PHE A 2 1.02 -11.60 1.29
N SER A 3 0.36 -12.74 1.50
CA SER A 3 0.84 -13.85 2.31
C SER A 3 1.65 -14.84 1.48
N ASP A 4 2.42 -15.69 2.17
CA ASP A 4 3.13 -16.84 1.60
C ASP A 4 2.21 -18.03 1.26
N LEU A 5 0.91 -17.92 1.57
CA LEU A 5 -0.07 -18.99 1.42
C LEU A 5 -0.65 -19.02 0.01
N THR A 6 -0.79 -20.22 -0.54
CA THR A 6 -1.61 -20.44 -1.73
C THR A 6 -3.10 -20.17 -1.43
N ARG A 7 -3.90 -19.95 -2.48
CA ARG A 7 -5.35 -19.73 -2.33
C ARG A 7 -6.04 -20.83 -1.52
N ASP A 8 -5.71 -22.08 -1.78
CA ASP A 8 -6.36 -23.24 -1.14
C ASP A 8 -5.94 -23.42 0.34
N GLN A 9 -4.82 -22.81 0.73
CA GLN A 9 -4.27 -22.91 2.09
C GLN A 9 -4.58 -21.69 2.95
N TYR A 10 -5.07 -20.62 2.34
CA TYR A 10 -5.37 -19.35 2.98
C TYR A 10 -6.57 -19.45 3.92
N SER A 11 -6.46 -18.77 5.06
CA SER A 11 -7.59 -18.33 5.87
C SER A 11 -7.22 -17.02 6.54
N ASP A 12 -8.21 -16.18 6.85
CA ASP A 12 -7.99 -14.84 7.44
C ASP A 12 -7.10 -14.93 8.68
N LYS A 13 -7.45 -15.82 9.62
CA LYS A 13 -6.66 -16.08 10.82
C LYS A 13 -5.21 -16.48 10.52
N LYS A 14 -4.95 -17.31 9.51
CA LYS A 14 -3.57 -17.68 9.16
C LYS A 14 -2.82 -16.50 8.53
N GLY A 15 -3.50 -15.70 7.70
CA GLY A 15 -2.91 -14.51 7.08
C GLY A 15 -2.55 -13.44 8.10
N GLU A 16 -3.45 -13.14 9.04
CA GLU A 16 -3.24 -12.13 10.08
C GLU A 16 -2.09 -12.49 11.04
N ASN A 17 -1.88 -13.77 11.32
CA ASN A 17 -0.87 -14.27 12.26
C ASN A 17 0.45 -14.65 11.56
N ARG A 18 0.67 -14.18 10.32
CA ARG A 18 1.87 -14.45 9.53
C ARG A 18 2.41 -13.17 8.93
N GLU A 19 3.72 -13.19 8.68
CA GLU A 19 4.38 -12.14 7.91
C GLU A 19 4.01 -12.28 6.44
N GLY A 20 3.64 -11.15 5.84
CA GLY A 20 3.46 -10.99 4.41
C GLY A 20 4.70 -10.41 3.75
N VAL A 21 4.64 -10.26 2.43
CA VAL A 21 5.74 -9.73 1.63
C VAL A 21 6.15 -8.32 2.06
N LEU A 22 5.21 -7.47 2.46
CA LEU A 22 5.51 -6.09 2.89
C LEU A 22 6.32 -6.07 4.19
N ASP A 23 6.04 -6.99 5.13
CA ASP A 23 6.81 -7.11 6.37
C ASP A 23 8.24 -7.56 6.10
N VAL A 24 8.41 -8.50 5.17
CA VAL A 24 9.74 -9.02 4.80
C VAL A 24 10.57 -7.94 4.13
N LEU A 25 9.98 -7.17 3.23
CA LEU A 25 10.67 -6.07 2.55
C LEU A 25 11.03 -4.93 3.52
N ASP A 26 10.14 -4.57 4.45
CA ASP A 26 10.40 -3.55 5.48
C ASP A 26 11.55 -3.98 6.40
N LYS A 27 11.54 -5.24 6.87
CA LYS A 27 12.65 -5.82 7.64
C LYS A 27 13.97 -5.87 6.88
N ALA A 28 13.93 -5.96 5.55
CA ALA A 28 15.10 -5.92 4.70
C ALA A 28 15.64 -4.48 4.51
N GLY A 29 14.99 -3.47 5.08
CA GLY A 29 15.41 -2.06 5.03
C GLY A 29 14.93 -1.32 3.78
N ILE A 30 13.97 -1.87 3.04
CA ILE A 30 13.38 -1.20 1.87
C ILE A 30 12.35 -0.18 2.35
N ASP A 31 12.44 1.07 1.89
CA ASP A 31 11.42 2.09 2.19
C ASP A 31 10.13 1.79 1.41
N ILE A 32 9.08 1.45 2.14
CA ILE A 32 7.78 1.06 1.58
C ILE A 32 6.73 2.07 2.01
N THR A 33 5.87 2.45 1.07
CA THR A 33 4.66 3.22 1.37
C THR A 33 3.49 2.62 0.58
N TRP A 34 2.42 2.27 1.28
CA TRP A 34 1.16 1.86 0.69
C TRP A 34 0.26 3.09 0.47
N ILE A 35 -0.17 3.35 -0.75
CA ILE A 35 -1.10 4.44 -1.06
C ILE A 35 -2.44 3.77 -1.42
N ASP A 36 -3.51 4.14 -0.73
CA ASP A 36 -4.81 3.49 -0.83
C ASP A 36 -5.90 4.45 -1.32
N ASN A 37 -6.61 4.03 -2.36
CA ASN A 37 -7.76 4.71 -2.94
C ASN A 37 -9.00 3.78 -3.01
N ASP A 38 -9.03 2.70 -2.20
CA ASP A 38 -10.03 1.63 -2.33
C ASP A 38 -10.51 1.12 -0.96
N SER A 39 -10.92 2.05 -0.08
CA SER A 39 -11.53 1.75 1.23
C SER A 39 -10.62 0.96 2.21
N GLY A 40 -9.30 1.10 2.06
CA GLY A 40 -8.29 0.54 2.95
C GLY A 40 -7.72 -0.82 2.49
N CYS A 41 -6.53 -1.13 3.00
CA CYS A 41 -5.67 -2.22 2.53
C CYS A 41 -6.01 -3.62 3.07
N LYS A 42 -7.18 -3.80 3.69
CA LYS A 42 -7.69 -5.07 4.21
C LYS A 42 -6.70 -5.81 5.14
N GLY A 43 -6.02 -5.06 6.02
CA GLY A 43 -5.04 -5.59 6.97
C GLY A 43 -3.64 -5.82 6.41
N GLY A 44 -3.45 -5.76 5.08
CA GLY A 44 -2.19 -6.08 4.43
C GLY A 44 -1.08 -5.06 4.67
N CYS A 45 -1.44 -3.80 4.93
CA CYS A 45 -0.51 -2.68 5.10
C CYS A 45 -0.41 -2.18 6.55
N ASP A 46 -1.10 -2.81 7.51
CA ASP A 46 -1.22 -2.32 8.91
C ASP A 46 0.13 -2.17 9.63
N ARG A 47 1.15 -2.89 9.16
CA ARG A 47 2.49 -2.94 9.75
C ARG A 47 3.53 -2.11 9.00
N VAL A 48 3.14 -1.41 7.94
CA VAL A 48 4.01 -0.53 7.15
C VAL A 48 3.40 0.88 7.03
N ARG A 49 4.20 1.85 6.56
CA ARG A 49 3.70 3.21 6.28
C ARG A 49 2.60 3.13 5.22
N HIS A 50 1.42 3.68 5.53
CA HIS A 50 0.31 3.72 4.60
C HIS A 50 -0.40 5.08 4.60
N ILE A 51 -0.96 5.45 3.46
CA ILE A 51 -1.71 6.68 3.21
C ILE A 51 -3.08 6.26 2.69
N TYR A 52 -4.12 6.69 3.39
CA TYR A 52 -5.50 6.56 2.94
C TYR A 52 -5.95 7.86 2.29
N ILE A 53 -6.51 7.78 1.08
CA ILE A 53 -6.98 8.93 0.32
C ILE A 53 -8.46 9.18 0.66
N GLU A 54 -8.70 10.28 1.37
CA GLU A 54 -10.05 10.75 1.64
C GLU A 54 -10.66 11.41 0.38
N PRO A 55 -11.94 11.15 0.05
CA PRO A 55 -12.58 11.61 -1.20
C PRO A 55 -12.98 13.09 -1.18
N THR A 56 -12.02 13.95 -0.87
CA THR A 56 -12.21 15.39 -0.64
C THR A 56 -11.61 16.28 -1.73
N ASP A 57 -10.81 15.71 -2.63
CA ASP A 57 -10.21 16.46 -3.73
C ASP A 57 -11.26 16.81 -4.80
N LYS A 58 -11.34 18.09 -5.17
CA LYS A 58 -12.37 18.59 -6.09
C LYS A 58 -12.11 18.26 -7.56
N GLN A 59 -10.87 17.91 -7.91
CA GLN A 59 -10.47 17.60 -9.27
C GLN A 59 -10.64 16.11 -9.54
N TYR A 60 -10.27 15.25 -8.59
CA TYR A 60 -10.21 13.80 -8.79
C TYR A 60 -11.30 13.02 -8.04
N CYS A 61 -12.04 13.64 -7.11
CA CYS A 61 -13.07 12.96 -6.32
C CYS A 61 -14.47 13.56 -6.52
N ASN A 62 -15.49 12.73 -6.31
CA ASN A 62 -16.91 13.13 -6.40
C ASN A 62 -17.60 13.24 -5.02
N GLY A 63 -16.85 13.14 -3.93
CA GLY A 63 -17.37 13.12 -2.55
C GLY A 63 -17.52 11.72 -1.95
N ASP A 64 -17.62 10.69 -2.78
CA ASP A 64 -17.74 9.29 -2.34
C ASP A 64 -16.52 8.44 -2.76
N THR A 65 -15.95 8.72 -3.93
CA THR A 65 -14.85 7.98 -4.56
C THR A 65 -13.91 8.94 -5.29
N CYS A 66 -12.68 8.50 -5.57
CA CYS A 66 -11.73 9.23 -6.41
C CYS A 66 -11.25 8.39 -7.58
N TYR A 67 -10.85 9.05 -8.67
CA TYR A 67 -10.04 8.43 -9.72
C TYR A 67 -8.63 8.13 -9.20
N ASP A 68 -8.06 6.99 -9.60
CA ASP A 68 -6.73 6.54 -9.18
C ASP A 68 -5.59 7.51 -9.49
N GLU A 69 -5.79 8.44 -10.44
CA GLU A 69 -4.85 9.51 -10.76
C GLU A 69 -4.44 10.34 -9.54
N ILE A 70 -5.33 10.46 -8.54
CA ILE A 70 -5.02 11.16 -7.28
C ILE A 70 -3.79 10.58 -6.57
N MET A 71 -3.52 9.29 -6.72
CA MET A 71 -2.39 8.61 -6.09
C MET A 71 -1.04 9.21 -6.52
N LEU A 72 -0.95 9.75 -7.74
CA LEU A 72 0.26 10.40 -8.25
C LEU A 72 0.67 11.64 -7.44
N SER A 73 -0.27 12.26 -6.75
CA SER A 73 0.00 13.40 -5.85
C SER A 73 0.79 13.00 -4.60
N PHE A 74 0.79 11.71 -4.26
CA PHE A 74 1.45 11.15 -3.07
C PHE A 74 2.75 10.40 -3.39
N VAL A 75 3.03 10.15 -4.67
CA VAL A 75 4.29 9.56 -5.10
C VAL A 75 5.38 10.64 -5.05
N PRO A 76 6.53 10.39 -4.39
CA PRO A 76 7.65 11.31 -4.44
C PRO A 76 8.02 11.60 -5.89
N LYS A 77 8.08 12.88 -6.25
CA LYS A 77 8.56 13.25 -7.58
C LYS A 77 10.02 12.81 -7.67
N SER A 78 10.31 11.92 -8.61
CA SER A 78 11.67 11.47 -8.86
C SER A 78 12.55 12.70 -9.16
N ASN A 79 13.45 13.06 -8.24
CA ASN A 79 14.61 13.82 -8.61
C ASN A 79 15.52 12.86 -9.37
N LYS A 80 15.94 13.25 -10.58
CA LYS A 80 16.61 12.38 -11.54
C LYS A 80 17.80 11.60 -10.96
N GLU A 81 17.91 10.35 -11.41
CA GLU A 81 19.13 9.54 -11.62
C GLU A 81 20.13 9.48 -10.44
N GLY A 82 19.86 8.59 -9.48
CA GLY A 82 20.85 8.25 -8.44
C GLY A 82 20.36 7.46 -7.23
N ASP A 83 19.07 7.50 -6.91
CA ASP A 83 18.57 7.05 -5.59
C ASP A 83 17.84 5.69 -5.59
N ILE A 84 18.03 4.85 -6.61
CA ILE A 84 17.55 3.46 -6.55
C ILE A 84 18.69 2.58 -6.04
N CYS A 85 18.57 2.18 -4.77
CA CYS A 85 19.43 1.26 -4.02
C CYS A 85 20.74 1.87 -3.46
N ARG A 86 20.69 2.36 -2.22
CA ARG A 86 21.78 2.22 -1.27
C ARG A 86 21.29 1.58 0.01
#